data_AF-A0A8D0FA93-F1
#
_entry.id   AF-A0A8D0FA93-F1
#
_cell.length_a   1.000
_cell.length_b   1.000
_cell.length_c   1.000
_cell.angle_alpha   90.00
_cell.angle_beta   90.00
_cell.angle_gamma   90.00
#
_symmetry.space_group_name_H-M   'P 1'
#
loop_
_entity.id
_entity.type
_entity.pdbx_description
1 polymer ?
#
loop_
_entity_poly.entity_id
_entity_poly.type
_entity_poly.pdbx_seq_one_letter_code
_entity_poly.pdbx_strand_id
1 'polypeptide(L)'
;MLPGYRDPYSSRPLTRGEIGCFLSHYYIWKEVVNRELEKTLVIEDDVHFEHQFKRKLMKLMDDVEQAQLDWELIYIGRKRMQVQEPEKAVPNVMNLVEADYSYWTLGYAISFQGAQKLIGAEPFSKMLPVDEFLPVMYNKHPVAKYMEYYESKDLKAFSAEPLLVYPTHYTGQPGYLSDTETSTIWDQKRQRSEQKPSQAFVKKQP
;
A
#
# COMPACT_ATOMS: atom_id res chain seq x y z
N MET A 1 3.65 2.90 -15.39
CA MET A 1 3.50 1.60 -14.70
C MET A 1 4.81 0.87 -14.80
N LEU A 2 5.21 0.14 -13.75
CA LEU A 2 6.42 -0.66 -13.78
C LEU A 2 6.35 -1.71 -14.93
N PRO A 3 7.35 -1.77 -15.83
CA PRO A 3 7.31 -2.69 -16.97
C PRO A 3 7.16 -4.16 -16.54
N GLY A 4 6.11 -4.82 -17.02
CA GLY A 4 5.85 -6.23 -16.75
C GLY A 4 5.19 -6.52 -15.41
N TYR A 5 4.76 -5.50 -14.65
CA TYR A 5 3.95 -5.72 -13.45
C TYR A 5 2.63 -6.43 -13.80
N ARG A 6 2.33 -7.48 -13.04
CA ARG A 6 1.02 -8.11 -12.95
C ARG A 6 0.70 -8.33 -11.49
N ASP A 7 -0.54 -8.05 -11.13
CA ASP A 7 -1.08 -8.36 -9.82
C ASP A 7 -0.84 -9.85 -9.49
N PRO A 8 -0.24 -10.20 -8.33
CA PRO A 8 0.12 -11.59 -8.03
C PRO A 8 -1.06 -12.54 -7.91
N TYR A 9 -2.28 -12.03 -7.63
CA TYR A 9 -3.46 -12.85 -7.35
C TYR A 9 -4.37 -13.01 -8.56
N SER A 10 -4.47 -11.97 -9.38
CA SER A 10 -5.39 -11.88 -10.52
C SER A 10 -4.68 -11.76 -11.87
N SER A 11 -3.34 -11.68 -11.89
CA SER A 11 -2.49 -11.63 -13.10
C SER A 11 -2.83 -10.49 -14.08
N ARG A 12 -3.57 -9.47 -13.62
CA ARG A 12 -3.93 -8.28 -14.41
C ARG A 12 -2.96 -7.13 -14.18
N PRO A 13 -2.94 -6.13 -15.08
CA PRO A 13 -2.34 -4.84 -14.80
C PRO A 13 -3.11 -4.08 -13.70
N LEU A 14 -2.59 -2.92 -13.28
CA LEU A 14 -3.25 -2.02 -12.34
C LEU A 14 -4.66 -1.63 -12.80
N THR A 15 -5.59 -1.57 -11.84
CA THR A 15 -6.91 -0.99 -12.03
C THR A 15 -6.89 0.52 -11.79
N ARG A 16 -7.94 1.22 -12.22
CA ARG A 16 -8.11 2.64 -11.91
C ARG A 16 -8.25 2.91 -10.41
N GLY A 17 -8.90 2.00 -9.69
CA GLY A 17 -9.09 2.09 -8.25
C GLY A 17 -7.77 1.95 -7.49
N GLU A 18 -6.90 1.02 -7.87
CA GLU A 18 -5.55 0.92 -7.28
C GLU A 18 -4.70 2.16 -7.57
N ILE A 19 -4.81 2.74 -8.77
CA ILE A 19 -4.17 4.01 -9.10
C ILE A 19 -4.74 5.12 -8.20
N GLY A 20 -6.06 5.18 -8.03
CA GLY A 20 -6.73 6.16 -7.17
C GLY A 20 -6.29 6.05 -5.71
N CYS A 21 -6.28 4.85 -5.15
CA CYS A 21 -5.78 4.55 -3.81
C CYS A 21 -4.34 5.04 -3.65
N PHE A 22 -3.43 4.66 -4.55
CA PHE A 22 -2.05 5.12 -4.50
C PHE A 22 -1.94 6.65 -4.51
N LEU A 23 -2.69 7.32 -5.39
CA LEU A 23 -2.68 8.78 -5.49
C LEU A 23 -3.13 9.43 -4.18
N SER A 24 -4.16 8.90 -3.52
CA SER A 24 -4.61 9.38 -2.21
C SER A 24 -3.48 9.33 -1.17
N HIS A 25 -2.76 8.20 -1.06
CA HIS A 25 -1.61 8.10 -0.15
C HIS A 25 -0.48 9.05 -0.54
N TYR A 26 -0.15 9.16 -1.83
CA TYR A 26 0.89 10.05 -2.32
C TYR A 26 0.61 11.52 -1.96
N TYR A 27 -0.63 11.98 -2.15
CA TYR A 27 -1.00 13.35 -1.79
C TYR A 27 -0.99 13.59 -0.29
N ILE A 28 -1.28 12.58 0.53
CA ILE A 28 -1.07 12.67 1.98
C ILE A 28 0.42 12.82 2.30
N TRP A 29 1.32 12.04 1.68
CA TRP A 29 2.76 12.22 1.89
C TRP A 29 3.23 13.63 1.47
N LYS A 30 2.69 14.14 0.36
CA LYS A 30 2.97 15.52 -0.08
C LYS A 30 2.51 16.55 0.94
N GLU A 31 1.33 16.36 1.52
CA GLU A 31 0.80 17.23 2.59
C GLU A 31 1.69 17.19 3.84
N VAL A 32 2.12 15.99 4.27
CA VAL A 32 3.06 15.81 5.40
C VAL A 32 4.32 16.64 5.19
N VAL A 33 4.93 16.55 3.99
CA VAL A 33 6.15 17.29 3.67
C VAL A 33 5.87 18.79 3.54
N ASN A 34 4.82 19.20 2.84
CA ASN A 34 4.51 20.60 2.60
C ASN A 34 4.18 21.37 3.89
N ARG A 35 3.62 20.68 4.90
CA ARG A 35 3.25 21.26 6.20
C ARG A 35 4.24 20.94 7.31
N GLU A 36 5.34 20.26 6.99
CA GLU A 36 6.38 19.90 7.96
C GLU A 36 5.82 19.13 9.17
N LEU A 37 4.88 18.21 8.91
CA LEU A 37 4.26 17.40 9.97
C LEU A 37 5.24 16.33 10.43
N GLU A 38 5.67 16.39 11.69
CA GLU A 38 6.65 15.47 12.27
C GLU A 38 6.18 14.01 12.22
N LYS A 39 4.93 13.77 12.63
CA LYS A 39 4.29 12.45 12.72
C LYS A 39 2.85 12.56 12.22
N THR A 40 2.41 11.65 11.35
CA THR A 40 1.05 11.62 10.81
C THR A 40 0.48 10.21 10.88
N LEU A 41 -0.79 10.11 11.29
CA LEU A 41 -1.55 8.86 11.27
C LEU A 41 -2.47 8.85 10.05
N VAL A 42 -2.35 7.81 9.22
CA VAL A 42 -3.18 7.59 8.03
C VAL A 42 -4.01 6.34 8.26
N ILE A 43 -5.31 6.42 8.01
CA ILE A 43 -6.26 5.32 8.18
C ILE A 43 -7.27 5.36 7.03
N GLU A 44 -7.57 4.20 6.46
CA GLU A 44 -8.66 4.03 5.48
C GLU A 44 -10.03 4.15 6.17
N ASP A 45 -11.08 4.46 5.42
CA ASP A 45 -12.42 4.74 5.93
C ASP A 45 -13.24 3.49 6.27
N ASP A 46 -12.80 2.31 5.82
CA ASP A 46 -13.50 1.02 5.93
C ASP A 46 -12.91 0.08 7.00
N VAL A 47 -12.33 0.66 8.05
CA VAL A 47 -11.73 -0.07 9.18
C VAL A 47 -12.58 -0.07 10.44
N HIS A 48 -12.37 -1.06 11.29
CA HIS A 48 -12.80 -1.05 12.69
C HIS A 48 -11.60 -0.94 13.64
N PHE A 49 -11.81 -0.24 14.75
CA PHE A 49 -10.77 0.01 15.75
C PHE A 49 -10.75 -1.06 16.83
N GLU A 50 -9.56 -1.43 17.27
CA GLU A 50 -9.34 -2.27 18.44
C GLU A 50 -9.84 -1.58 19.73
N HIS A 51 -10.24 -2.36 20.74
CA HIS A 51 -10.67 -1.79 22.02
C HIS A 51 -9.56 -0.92 22.62
N GLN A 52 -9.93 0.29 23.06
CA GLN A 52 -9.00 1.31 23.58
C GLN A 52 -7.91 1.72 22.58
N PHE A 53 -8.21 1.71 21.28
CA PHE A 53 -7.33 2.13 20.18
C PHE A 53 -6.43 3.32 20.53
N LYS A 54 -7.02 4.47 20.89
CA LYS A 54 -6.26 5.69 21.20
C LYS A 54 -5.24 5.45 22.32
N ARG A 55 -5.63 4.77 23.40
CA ARG A 55 -4.74 4.49 24.54
C ARG A 55 -3.59 3.57 24.13
N LYS A 56 -3.90 2.52 23.36
CA LYS A 56 -2.90 1.56 22.87
C LYS A 56 -1.93 2.22 21.89
N LEU A 57 -2.43 3.02 20.95
CA LEU A 57 -1.60 3.77 20.00
C LEU A 57 -0.69 4.78 20.71
N MET A 58 -1.24 5.61 21.60
CA MET A 58 -0.42 6.59 22.33
C MET A 58 0.67 5.89 23.14
N LYS A 59 0.35 4.80 23.84
CA LYS A 59 1.35 4.01 24.58
C LYS A 59 2.45 3.46 23.68
N LEU A 60 2.10 2.94 22.50
CA LEU A 60 3.08 2.47 21.52
C LEU A 60 4.00 3.60 21.06
N MET A 61 3.44 4.76 20.72
CA MET A 61 4.24 5.92 20.28
C MET A 61 5.13 6.47 21.39
N ASP A 62 4.66 6.47 22.64
CA ASP A 62 5.46 6.85 23.81
C ASP A 62 6.64 5.88 24.01
N ASP A 63 6.42 4.57 23.85
CA ASP A 63 7.48 3.56 23.97
C ASP A 63 8.52 3.68 22.86
N VAL A 64 8.08 3.93 21.63
CA VAL A 64 8.93 4.20 20.47
C VAL A 64 9.83 5.42 20.73
N GLU A 65 9.27 6.49 21.30
CA GLU A 65 10.00 7.71 21.63
C GLU A 65 10.99 7.50 22.79
N GLN A 66 10.58 6.80 23.85
CA GLN A 66 11.45 6.46 24.99
C GLN A 66 12.63 5.58 24.58
N ALA A 67 12.40 4.63 23.66
CA ALA A 67 13.45 3.80 23.10
C ALA A 67 14.35 4.54 22.11
N GLN A 68 14.02 5.79 21.76
CA GLN A 68 14.67 6.58 20.71
C GLN A 68 14.77 5.79 19.39
N LEU A 69 13.73 5.01 19.09
CA LEU A 69 13.70 4.18 17.90
C LEU A 69 13.61 5.08 16.67
N ASP A 70 14.52 4.87 15.74
CA ASP A 70 14.50 5.53 14.44
C ASP A 70 13.53 4.78 13.51
N TRP A 71 12.36 5.38 13.25
CA TRP A 71 11.28 4.79 12.48
C TRP A 71 10.75 5.76 11.43
N GLU A 72 10.23 5.22 10.35
CA GLU A 72 9.70 6.01 9.23
C GLU A 72 8.28 5.59 8.85
N LEU A 73 7.92 4.33 9.07
CA LEU A 73 6.58 3.82 8.89
C LEU A 73 6.26 2.79 9.97
N ILE A 74 5.10 2.90 10.63
CA ILE A 74 4.59 1.88 11.56
C ILE A 74 3.19 1.50 11.09
N TYR A 75 3.03 0.27 10.60
CA TYR A 75 1.71 -0.28 10.32
C TYR A 75 0.91 -0.43 11.62
N ILE A 76 -0.34 0.01 11.59
CA ILE A 76 -1.31 -0.22 12.67
C ILE A 76 -2.48 -1.11 12.21
N GLY A 77 -2.62 -1.30 10.89
CA GLY A 77 -3.51 -2.27 10.28
C GLY A 77 -2.96 -2.66 8.91
N ARG A 78 -2.79 -3.97 8.72
CA ARG A 78 -2.28 -4.58 7.49
C ARG A 78 -2.65 -6.05 7.44
N LYS A 79 -2.41 -6.69 6.30
CA LYS A 79 -2.34 -8.13 6.12
C LYS A 79 -0.90 -8.58 6.02
N ARG A 80 -0.43 -9.28 7.04
CA ARG A 80 0.84 -9.97 7.01
C ARG A 80 0.78 -11.14 6.02
N MET A 81 1.67 -11.15 5.03
CA MET A 81 1.65 -12.14 3.94
C MET A 81 2.50 -13.38 4.23
N GLN A 82 3.53 -13.25 5.08
CA GLN A 82 4.29 -14.38 5.62
C GLN A 82 3.80 -14.70 7.03
N VAL A 83 3.16 -15.85 7.23
CA VAL A 83 2.59 -16.25 8.53
C VAL A 83 3.26 -17.47 9.16
N GLN A 84 4.22 -18.09 8.48
CA GLN A 84 4.85 -19.33 8.95
C GLN A 84 5.79 -19.09 10.14
N GLU A 85 6.56 -18.01 10.08
CA GLU A 85 7.49 -17.60 11.13
C GLU A 85 6.95 -16.36 11.84
N PRO A 86 7.26 -16.10 13.12
CA PRO A 86 6.97 -14.82 13.76
C PRO A 86 7.87 -13.70 13.19
N GLU A 87 7.36 -12.48 13.09
CA GLU A 87 8.21 -11.31 12.82
C GLU A 87 9.09 -10.99 14.02
N LYS A 88 10.24 -10.37 13.75
CA LYS A 88 11.22 -10.06 14.78
C LYS A 88 10.75 -8.90 15.65
N ALA A 89 10.60 -9.14 16.94
CA ALA A 89 10.28 -8.11 17.92
C ALA A 89 11.37 -7.03 18.00
N VAL A 90 10.95 -5.78 18.17
CA VAL A 90 11.87 -4.66 18.39
C VAL A 90 12.29 -4.65 19.86
N PRO A 91 13.59 -4.72 20.18
CA PRO A 91 14.05 -4.67 21.56
C PRO A 91 13.59 -3.38 22.26
N ASN A 92 13.15 -3.52 23.51
CA ASN A 92 12.73 -2.41 24.39
C ASN A 92 11.48 -1.64 23.95
N VAL A 93 10.80 -2.04 22.87
CA VAL A 93 9.48 -1.48 22.49
C VAL A 93 8.46 -2.62 22.51
N MET A 94 7.53 -2.55 23.46
CA MET A 94 6.48 -3.58 23.54
C MET A 94 5.51 -3.44 22.36
N ASN A 95 5.00 -4.59 21.91
CA ASN A 95 4.00 -4.68 20.85
C ASN A 95 4.44 -4.07 19.51
N LEU A 96 5.74 -4.13 19.21
CA LEU A 96 6.30 -3.66 17.94
C LEU A 96 7.23 -4.71 17.35
N VAL A 97 7.10 -4.94 16.04
CA VAL A 97 7.92 -5.86 15.25
C VAL A 97 8.47 -5.18 14.00
N GLU A 98 9.60 -5.68 13.48
CA GLU A 98 10.09 -5.31 12.14
C GLU A 98 9.07 -5.79 11.09
N ALA A 99 8.61 -4.88 10.22
CA ALA A 99 7.61 -5.24 9.22
C ALA A 99 8.21 -6.14 8.13
N ASP A 100 7.48 -7.19 7.75
CA ASP A 100 7.80 -8.02 6.59
C ASP A 100 6.86 -7.70 5.40
N TYR A 101 6.86 -8.55 4.37
CA TYR A 101 5.96 -8.43 3.24
C TYR A 101 4.50 -8.35 3.70
N SER A 102 3.87 -7.22 3.35
CA SER A 102 2.58 -6.82 3.88
C SER A 102 1.70 -6.33 2.74
N TYR A 103 0.44 -6.75 2.78
CA TYR A 103 -0.65 -6.24 1.96
C TYR A 103 -1.61 -5.43 2.81
N TRP A 104 -2.56 -4.75 2.16
CA TRP A 104 -3.58 -3.93 2.79
C TRP A 104 -2.97 -2.77 3.59
N THR A 105 -3.26 -1.54 3.17
CA THR A 105 -2.71 -0.34 3.79
C THR A 105 -3.77 0.32 4.70
N LEU A 106 -4.48 -0.51 5.47
CA LEU A 106 -5.63 -0.12 6.32
C LEU A 106 -5.30 1.05 7.25
N GLY A 107 -4.09 1.06 7.80
CA GLY A 107 -3.59 2.23 8.50
C GLY A 107 -2.12 2.12 8.90
N TYR A 108 -1.46 3.27 8.95
CA TYR A 108 -0.07 3.40 9.37
C TYR A 108 0.22 4.79 9.96
N ALA A 109 1.17 4.85 10.88
CA ALA A 109 1.85 6.09 11.20
C ALA A 109 3.03 6.29 10.25
N ILE A 110 3.31 7.53 9.86
CA ILE A 110 4.44 7.92 9.01
C ILE A 110 5.15 9.13 9.60
N SER A 111 6.48 9.13 9.56
CA SER A 111 7.28 10.29 9.93
C SER A 111 7.47 11.25 8.75
N PHE A 112 7.86 12.49 9.04
CA PHE A 112 8.25 13.46 7.99
C PHE A 112 9.30 12.87 7.03
N GLN A 113 10.34 12.23 7.57
CA GLN A 113 11.41 11.62 6.78
C GLN A 113 10.90 10.44 5.94
N GLY A 114 10.02 9.61 6.49
CA GLY A 114 9.37 8.53 5.76
C GLY A 114 8.61 9.05 4.54
N ALA A 115 7.81 10.12 4.71
CA ALA A 115 7.09 10.74 3.61
C ALA A 115 8.04 11.29 2.52
N GLN A 116 9.15 11.93 2.91
CA GLN A 116 10.17 12.40 1.96
C GLN A 116 10.78 11.25 1.16
N LYS A 117 11.14 10.14 1.80
CA LYS A 117 11.68 8.95 1.13
C LYS A 117 10.70 8.37 0.11
N LEU A 118 9.43 8.21 0.49
CA LEU A 118 8.40 7.67 -0.40
C LEU A 118 8.16 8.55 -1.63
N ILE A 119 8.18 9.87 -1.47
CA ILE A 119 8.08 10.82 -2.61
C ILE A 119 9.34 10.78 -3.47
N GLY A 120 10.52 10.79 -2.84
CA GLY A 120 11.83 10.80 -3.50
C GLY A 120 12.14 9.52 -4.28
N ALA A 121 11.42 8.43 -4.02
CA ALA A 121 11.47 7.21 -4.82
C ALA A 121 10.88 7.36 -6.24
N GLU A 122 10.26 8.51 -6.54
CA GLU A 122 9.62 8.85 -7.81
C GLU A 122 8.63 7.77 -8.31
N PRO A 123 7.61 7.41 -7.51
CA PRO A 123 6.80 6.22 -7.77
C PRO A 123 6.04 6.26 -9.09
N PHE A 124 5.73 7.44 -9.64
CA PHE A 124 4.93 7.54 -10.87
C PHE A 124 5.65 7.06 -12.13
N SER A 125 6.98 7.11 -12.18
CA SER A 125 7.74 6.57 -13.33
C SER A 125 7.65 5.04 -13.41
N LYS A 126 7.39 4.37 -12.28
CA LYS A 126 7.48 2.92 -12.06
C LYS A 126 6.40 2.40 -11.11
N MET A 127 5.18 2.92 -11.30
CA MET A 127 4.05 2.72 -10.39
C MET A 127 3.70 1.24 -10.18
N LEU A 128 3.52 0.91 -8.91
CA LEU A 128 2.95 -0.32 -8.34
C LEU A 128 1.74 0.08 -7.48
N PRO A 129 0.82 -0.84 -7.11
CA PRO A 129 -0.12 -0.59 -6.02
C PRO A 129 0.62 -0.16 -4.74
N VAL A 130 -0.05 0.59 -3.87
CA VAL A 130 0.62 1.19 -2.69
C VAL A 130 1.16 0.12 -1.74
N ASP A 131 0.40 -0.96 -1.57
CA ASP A 131 0.74 -2.11 -0.74
C ASP A 131 1.81 -3.02 -1.37
N GLU A 132 2.11 -2.88 -2.65
CA GLU A 132 3.29 -3.49 -3.30
C GLU A 132 4.50 -2.56 -3.26
N PHE A 133 4.27 -1.26 -3.42
CA PHE A 133 5.30 -0.24 -3.40
C PHE A 133 5.96 -0.12 -2.02
N LEU A 134 5.17 -0.06 -0.94
CA LEU A 134 5.71 0.09 0.41
C LEU A 134 6.70 -1.03 0.76
N PRO A 135 6.39 -2.34 0.60
CA PRO A 135 7.37 -3.41 0.80
C PRO A 135 8.64 -3.33 -0.03
N VAL A 136 8.59 -2.75 -1.24
CA VAL A 136 9.81 -2.48 -2.01
C VAL A 136 10.67 -1.43 -1.29
N MET A 137 10.05 -0.40 -0.72
CA MET A 137 10.75 0.72 -0.07
C MET A 137 11.47 0.32 1.21
N TYR A 138 11.06 -0.76 1.87
CA TYR A 138 11.75 -1.33 3.04
C TYR A 138 12.40 -2.70 2.75
N ASN A 139 12.62 -3.02 1.46
CA ASN A 139 13.37 -4.19 1.00
C ASN A 139 12.83 -5.56 1.48
N LYS A 140 11.51 -5.71 1.52
CA LYS A 140 10.80 -6.95 1.92
C LYS A 140 9.87 -7.50 0.86
N HIS A 141 9.95 -6.99 -0.37
CA HIS A 141 9.12 -7.47 -1.47
C HIS A 141 9.66 -8.82 -2.01
N PRO A 142 8.82 -9.86 -2.23
CA PRO A 142 9.29 -11.19 -2.65
C PRO A 142 9.80 -11.24 -4.09
N VAL A 143 9.34 -10.34 -4.96
CA VAL A 143 9.78 -10.26 -6.36
C VAL A 143 11.00 -9.34 -6.49
N ALA A 144 12.19 -9.91 -6.60
CA ALA A 144 13.46 -9.18 -6.75
C ALA A 144 13.46 -8.18 -7.91
N LYS A 145 12.88 -8.56 -9.04
CA LYS A 145 12.79 -7.72 -10.25
C LYS A 145 12.11 -6.37 -9.98
N TYR A 146 11.11 -6.31 -9.09
CA TYR A 146 10.43 -5.04 -8.79
C TYR A 146 11.34 -4.11 -7.98
N MET A 147 12.15 -4.70 -7.09
CA MET A 147 13.11 -3.96 -6.26
C MET A 147 14.25 -3.34 -7.07
N GLU A 148 14.63 -3.94 -8.20
CA GLU A 148 15.68 -3.42 -9.11
C GLU A 148 15.34 -2.05 -9.71
N TYR A 149 14.05 -1.71 -9.84
CA TYR A 149 13.63 -0.41 -10.37
C TYR A 149 13.79 0.74 -9.37
N TYR A 150 14.06 0.44 -8.10
CA TYR A 150 14.18 1.45 -7.04
C TYR A 150 15.58 1.42 -6.44
N GLU A 151 16.27 2.57 -6.47
CA GLU A 151 17.64 2.68 -5.96
C GLU A 151 17.64 2.61 -4.43
N SER A 152 16.97 3.57 -3.77
CA SER A 152 16.81 3.58 -2.30
C SER A 152 15.68 2.67 -1.85
N LYS A 153 15.97 1.81 -0.87
CA LYS A 153 15.05 0.83 -0.26
C LYS A 153 15.31 0.71 1.24
N ASP A 154 15.58 1.85 1.86
CA ASP A 154 16.04 1.99 3.24
C ASP A 154 14.95 2.58 4.16
N LEU A 155 13.68 2.45 3.79
CA LEU A 155 12.57 2.87 4.65
C LEU A 155 12.55 1.99 5.91
N LYS A 156 12.54 2.61 7.09
CA LYS A 156 12.50 1.92 8.38
C LYS A 156 11.06 1.61 8.77
N ALA A 157 10.59 0.44 8.35
CA ALA A 157 9.22 0.00 8.52
C ALA A 157 9.05 -1.01 9.68
N PHE A 158 8.04 -0.76 10.51
CA PHE A 158 7.64 -1.60 11.64
C PHE A 158 6.14 -1.84 11.61
N SER A 159 5.65 -2.72 12.48
CA SER A 159 4.22 -2.98 12.67
C SER A 159 3.90 -3.10 14.15
N ALA A 160 2.74 -2.56 14.56
CA ALA A 160 2.12 -2.93 15.82
C ALA A 160 1.79 -4.44 15.81
N GLU A 161 2.01 -5.09 16.94
CA GLU A 161 1.70 -6.51 17.17
C GLU A 161 1.19 -6.67 18.61
N PRO A 162 -0.13 -6.85 18.84
CA PRO A 162 -1.19 -7.01 17.85
C PRO A 162 -1.53 -5.70 17.11
N LEU A 163 -2.19 -5.84 15.96
CA LEU A 163 -2.72 -4.72 15.17
C LEU A 163 -3.76 -3.91 15.96
N LEU A 164 -3.94 -2.64 15.56
CA LEU A 164 -4.83 -1.68 16.21
C LEU A 164 -6.06 -1.34 15.36
N VAL A 165 -6.00 -1.58 14.05
CA VAL A 165 -7.14 -1.49 13.14
C VAL A 165 -7.22 -2.71 12.24
N TYR A 166 -8.43 -3.06 11.85
CA TYR A 166 -8.77 -4.26 11.11
C TYR A 166 -9.85 -3.93 10.06
N PRO A 167 -9.97 -4.68 8.96
CA PRO A 167 -10.97 -4.39 7.95
C PRO A 167 -12.37 -4.70 8.46
N THR A 168 -13.38 -3.92 8.05
CA THR A 168 -14.79 -4.20 8.38
C THR A 168 -15.28 -5.54 7.81
N HIS A 169 -14.75 -5.93 6.65
CA HIS A 169 -15.03 -7.21 5.99
C HIS A 169 -13.73 -7.78 5.42
N TYR A 170 -13.52 -9.09 5.58
CA TYR A 170 -12.38 -9.77 4.97
C TYR A 170 -12.71 -10.25 3.56
N THR A 171 -11.70 -10.32 2.68
CA THR A 171 -11.86 -10.88 1.33
C THR A 171 -12.57 -12.23 1.37
N GLY A 172 -13.67 -12.36 0.63
CA GLY A 172 -14.49 -13.57 0.55
C GLY A 172 -15.62 -13.67 1.58
N GLN A 173 -15.75 -12.72 2.51
CA GLN A 173 -16.91 -12.66 3.40
C GLN A 173 -18.15 -12.08 2.68
N PRO A 174 -19.37 -12.53 3.03
CA PRO A 174 -20.60 -11.89 2.56
C PRO A 174 -20.60 -10.40 2.89
N GLY A 175 -20.81 -9.54 1.89
CA GLY A 175 -20.74 -8.09 2.05
C GLY A 175 -19.37 -7.45 1.79
N TYR A 176 -18.32 -8.24 1.52
CA TYR A 176 -17.03 -7.70 1.07
C TYR A 176 -17.19 -6.97 -0.28
N LEU A 177 -16.89 -5.69 -0.27
CA LEU A 177 -16.83 -4.82 -1.45
C LEU A 177 -15.42 -4.23 -1.50
N SER A 178 -14.74 -4.33 -2.64
CA SER A 178 -13.45 -3.66 -2.86
C SER A 178 -13.58 -2.71 -4.03
N ASP A 179 -13.47 -1.41 -3.77
CA ASP A 179 -13.54 -0.38 -4.80
C ASP A 179 -12.25 -0.31 -5.64
N THR A 180 -11.14 -0.86 -5.12
CA THR A 180 -9.86 -0.91 -5.81
C THR A 180 -9.83 -2.04 -6.83
N GLU A 181 -10.16 -3.27 -6.42
CA GLU A 181 -10.02 -4.48 -7.24
C GLU A 181 -11.14 -4.67 -8.27
N THR A 182 -12.33 -4.11 -8.04
CA THR A 182 -13.51 -4.26 -8.93
C THR A 182 -13.59 -3.21 -10.04
N SER A 183 -12.70 -2.21 -10.03
CA SER A 183 -12.71 -1.12 -10.99
C SER A 183 -12.11 -1.51 -12.37
N THR A 184 -12.38 -0.70 -13.40
CA THR A 184 -11.90 -1.02 -14.77
C THR A 184 -10.38 -1.04 -14.86
N ILE A 185 -9.84 -2.02 -15.59
CA ILE A 185 -8.41 -2.11 -15.92
C ILE A 185 -7.99 -0.85 -16.68
N TRP A 186 -6.84 -0.28 -16.29
CA TRP A 186 -6.34 1.00 -16.80
C TRP A 186 -6.31 1.10 -18.34
N ASP A 187 -5.91 0.02 -19.04
CA ASP A 187 -5.61 0.05 -20.49
C ASP A 187 -6.77 -0.38 -21.42
N GLN A 188 -7.94 -0.75 -20.89
CA GLN A 188 -9.05 -1.28 -21.72
C GLN A 188 -9.65 -0.27 -22.72
N LYS A 189 -9.38 1.04 -22.59
CA LYS A 189 -9.88 2.04 -23.54
C LYS A 189 -9.06 2.17 -24.83
N ARG A 190 -7.77 1.80 -24.84
CA ARG A 190 -6.95 1.88 -26.06
C ARG A 190 -7.36 0.85 -27.12
N GLN A 191 -7.79 -0.33 -26.69
CA GLN A 191 -8.19 -1.39 -27.63
C GLN A 191 -9.59 -1.19 -28.24
N ARG A 192 -10.47 -0.40 -27.63
CA ARG A 192 -11.80 -0.11 -28.21
C ARG A 192 -11.79 1.00 -29.27
N SER A 193 -10.77 1.87 -29.29
CA SER A 193 -10.67 2.96 -30.28
C SER A 193 -9.99 2.56 -31.60
N GLU A 194 -9.38 1.37 -31.69
CA GLU A 194 -8.63 0.94 -32.88
C GLU A 194 -9.35 -0.12 -33.73
N GLN A 195 -10.57 -0.53 -33.37
CA GLN A 195 -11.37 -1.45 -34.19
C GLN A 195 -12.57 -0.78 -34.88
N LYS A 196 -12.35 -0.51 -36.19
CA LYS A 196 -13.29 -0.34 -37.31
C LYS A 196 -13.85 1.09 -37.57
N PRO A 197 -13.86 1.52 -38.84
CA PRO A 197 -14.76 0.91 -39.83
C PRO A 197 -14.02 0.34 -41.05
N SER A 198 -14.18 -0.96 -41.31
CA SER A 198 -13.99 -1.48 -42.66
C SER A 198 -15.07 -2.49 -43.03
N GLN A 199 -15.61 -2.23 -44.22
CA GLN A 199 -16.47 -3.06 -45.08
C GLN A 199 -17.98 -3.04 -44.79
N ALA A 200 -18.63 -2.09 -45.48
CA ALA A 200 -20.03 -2.15 -45.85
C ALA A 200 -20.29 -3.37 -46.77
N PHE A 201 -21.39 -4.04 -46.48
CA PHE A 201 -21.90 -5.22 -47.17
C PHE A 201 -22.22 -4.94 -48.65
N VAL A 202 -21.66 -5.74 -49.56
CA VAL A 202 -22.20 -5.94 -50.90
C VAL A 202 -23.30 -6.99 -50.82
N LYS A 203 -24.56 -6.59 -50.98
CA LYS A 203 -25.64 -7.51 -51.38
C LYS A 203 -25.89 -7.33 -52.87
N LYS A 204 -25.57 -8.36 -53.66
CA LYS A 204 -26.11 -8.57 -55.01
C LYS A 204 -27.37 -9.43 -54.91
N GLN A 205 -28.32 -9.11 -55.77
CA GLN A 205 -29.34 -9.94 -56.46
C GLN A 205 -30.74 -9.30 -56.38
N PRO A 206 -31.57 -9.48 -57.42
CA PRO A 206 -31.88 -10.74 -58.11
C PRO A 206 -30.91 -11.15 -59.22
#